data_AF-A0ABF7PXL4-F1
#
_entry.id   AF-A0ABF7PXL4-F1
#
_cell.length_a   1.000
_cell.length_b   1.000
_cell.length_c   1.000
_cell.angle_alpha   90.00
_cell.angle_beta   90.00
_cell.angle_gamma   90.00
#
_symmetry.space_group_name_H-M   'P 1'
#
loop_
_entity.id
_entity.type
_entity.pdbx_description
1 polymer ?
#
loop_
_entity_poly.entity_id
_entity_poly.type
_entity_poly.pdbx_seq_one_letter_code
_entity_poly.pdbx_strand_id
1 'polypeptide(L)' 'MGYPWPFPGRPPKHDLSTWTVTDDWPHPVPVTEAEIEVFEQWFGDIFDELFGSKG' A
#
# COMPACT_ATOMS: atom_id res chain seq x y z
N MET A 1 3.75 -23.61 -12.23
CA MET A 1 2.75 -24.17 -11.29
C MET A 1 3.02 -25.65 -11.17
N GLY A 2 3.19 -26.25 -9.98
CA GLY A 2 3.36 -27.71 -9.97
C GLY A 2 4.03 -28.37 -8.77
N TYR A 3 3.61 -28.08 -7.55
CA TYR A 3 3.83 -29.05 -6.46
C TYR A 3 2.48 -29.53 -5.95
N PRO A 4 2.26 -30.86 -5.85
CA PRO A 4 1.04 -31.42 -5.31
C PRO A 4 0.93 -31.12 -3.81
N TRP A 5 -0.31 -31.00 -3.34
CA TRP A 5 -0.59 -30.66 -1.95
C TRP A 5 -0.08 -31.77 -1.01
N PRO A 6 0.79 -31.48 -0.03
CA PRO A 6 1.49 -32.51 0.74
C PRO A 6 0.63 -33.18 1.82
N PHE A 7 -0.60 -32.72 2.04
CA PHE A 7 -1.50 -33.22 3.07
C PHE A 7 -2.71 -33.97 2.46
N PRO A 8 -3.20 -35.06 3.09
CA PRO A 8 -4.42 -35.73 2.65
C PRO A 8 -5.62 -34.77 2.73
N GLY A 9 -6.20 -34.44 1.58
CA GLY A 9 -7.38 -33.59 1.49
C GLY A 9 -7.34 -32.60 0.32
N ARG A 10 -8.48 -31.95 0.05
CA ARG A 10 -8.54 -30.86 -0.93
C ARG A 10 -7.82 -29.63 -0.32
N PRO A 11 -7.04 -28.87 -1.10
CA PRO A 11 -6.58 -27.56 -0.66
C PRO A 11 -7.75 -26.72 -0.14
N PRO A 12 -7.58 -25.96 0.96
CA PRO A 12 -8.63 -25.08 1.45
C PRO A 12 -9.15 -24.21 0.32
N LYS A 13 -10.48 -24.19 0.14
CA LYS A 13 -11.10 -23.30 -0.83
C LYS A 13 -11.04 -21.89 -0.24
N HIS A 14 -10.26 -21.01 -0.86
CA HIS A 14 -10.19 -19.61 -0.43
C HIS A 14 -11.50 -18.91 -0.81
N ASP A 15 -12.44 -18.87 0.13
CA ASP A 15 -13.68 -18.12 -0.02
C ASP A 15 -13.43 -16.67 0.40
N LEU A 16 -13.40 -15.75 -0.57
CA LEU A 16 -13.18 -14.33 -0.33
C LEU A 16 -14.25 -13.70 0.56
N SER A 17 -15.45 -14.29 0.67
CA SER A 17 -16.49 -13.82 1.59
C SER A 17 -16.13 -14.00 3.07
N THR A 18 -15.12 -14.82 3.37
CA THR A 18 -14.58 -15.01 4.72
C THR A 18 -13.46 -14.03 5.06
N TRP A 19 -13.00 -13.22 4.09
CA TRP A 19 -11.94 -12.25 4.32
C TRP A 19 -12.51 -10.98 4.94
N THR A 20 -11.93 -10.55 6.06
CA THR A 20 -12.27 -9.28 6.69
C THR A 20 -11.21 -8.26 6.30
N VAL A 21 -11.64 -7.14 5.69
CA VAL A 21 -10.76 -5.99 5.47
C VAL A 21 -10.79 -5.17 6.76
N THR A 22 -9.69 -5.18 7.50
CA THR A 22 -9.49 -4.32 8.67
C THR A 22 -8.61 -3.14 8.29
N ASP A 23 -9.08 -1.93 8.60
CA ASP A 23 -8.28 -0.72 8.55
C ASP A 23 -7.54 -0.58 9.89
N ASP A 24 -6.48 -1.37 10.06
CA ASP A 24 -5.63 -1.36 11.27
C ASP A 24 -4.56 -0.27 11.21
N TRP A 25 -4.84 0.83 10.51
CA TRP A 25 -3.89 1.92 10.40
C TRP A 25 -3.71 2.62 11.75
N PRO A 26 -2.47 2.94 12.13
CA PRO A 26 -2.23 3.69 13.36
C PRO A 26 -2.91 5.04 13.28
N HIS A 27 -3.11 5.67 14.44
CA HIS A 27 -3.54 7.07 14.47
C HIS A 27 -2.64 7.91 13.56
N PRO A 28 -3.21 8.85 12.79
CA PRO A 28 -2.44 9.72 11.92
C PRO A 28 -1.23 10.28 12.67
N VAL A 29 -0.04 9.96 12.17
CA VAL A 29 1.20 10.46 12.75
C VAL A 29 1.30 11.94 12.35
N PRO A 30 1.40 12.87 13.30
CA PRO A 30 1.56 14.28 12.96
C PRO A 30 2.89 14.46 12.22
N VAL A 31 2.82 15.04 11.03
CA VAL A 31 3.99 15.41 10.24
C VAL A 31 4.26 16.90 10.46
N THR A 32 5.51 17.25 10.67
CA THR A 32 5.97 18.64 10.85
C THR A 32 6.27 19.32 9.52
N GLU A 33 6.23 20.64 9.49
CA GLU A 33 6.59 21.42 8.29
C GLU A 33 8.00 21.09 7.80
N ALA A 34 8.95 20.93 8.73
CA ALA A 34 10.34 20.58 8.39
C ALA A 34 10.46 19.20 7.75
N GLU A 35 9.61 18.24 8.11
CA GLU A 35 9.56 16.93 7.45
C GLU A 35 8.94 17.03 6.05
N ILE A 36 7.93 17.86 5.88
CA ILE A 36 7.33 18.13 4.56
C ILE A 36 8.36 18.75 3.62
N GLU A 37 9.12 19.74 4.08
CA GLU A 37 10.19 20.38 3.30
C GLU A 37 11.25 19.36 2.82
N VAL A 38 11.63 18.41 3.68
CA VAL A 38 12.56 17.33 3.29
C VAL A 38 11.92 16.46 2.21
N PHE A 39 10.65 16.09 2.33
CA PHE A 39 9.98 15.32 1.27
C PHE A 39 9.93 16.08 -0.06
N GLU A 40 9.60 17.37 -0.04
CA GLU A 40 9.52 18.20 -1.25
C GLU A 40 10.89 18.41 -1.92
N GLN A 41 11.98 18.47 -1.16
CA GLN A 41 13.33 18.59 -1.73
C GLN A 41 13.77 17.39 -2.57
N TRP A 42 13.24 16.19 -2.28
CA TRP A 42 13.60 14.97 -3.01
C TRP A 42 12.57 14.57 -4.08
N PHE A 43 11.30 14.97 -3.90
CA PHE A 43 10.20 14.53 -4.75
C PHE A 43 9.47 15.68 -5.47
N GLY A 44 9.90 16.93 -5.28
CA GLY A 44 9.23 18.10 -5.84
C GLY A 44 9.15 18.07 -7.36
N ASP A 45 10.22 17.64 -8.03
CA ASP A 45 10.25 17.50 -9.50
C ASP A 45 9.28 16.43 -10.03
N ILE A 46 9.17 15.30 -9.32
CA ILE A 46 8.20 14.24 -9.63
C ILE A 46 6.76 14.73 -9.42
N PHE A 47 6.50 15.49 -8.35
CA PHE A 47 5.17 16.06 -8.12
C PHE A 47 4.82 17.14 -9.14
N ASP A 48 5.77 17.97 -9.54
CA ASP A 48 5.60 18.93 -10.63
C ASP A 48 5.34 18.22 -11.96
N GLU A 49 5.94 17.06 -12.22
CA GLU A 49 5.65 16.25 -13.40
C GLU A 49 4.24 15.62 -13.36
N LEU A 50 3.84 15.07 -12.21
CA LEU A 50 2.58 14.35 -12.05
C LEU A 50 1.37 15.29 -11.91
N PHE A 51 1.55 16.44 -11.28
CA PHE A 51 0.48 17.36 -10.88
C PHE A 51 0.65 18.78 -11.39
N GLY A 52 1.83 19.13 -11.92
CA GLY A 52 2.03 20.40 -12.58
C GLY A 52 1.11 20.49 -13.79
N SER A 53 0.21 21.48 -13.78
CA SER A 53 -0.60 21.78 -14.94
C SER A 53 0.35 22.10 -16.10
N LYS A 54 0.31 21.30 -17.16
CA LYS A 54 0.75 21.78 -18.48
C LYS A 54 -0.21 22.91 -18.85
N GLY A 55 0.21 24.14 -18.59
CA GLY A 55 -0.40 25.32 -19.18
C GLY A 55 -0.43 25.22 -20.70
#